data_AF-A0A388SXX3-F1
#
_entry.id   AF-A0A388SXX3-F1
#
_cell.length_a   1.000
_cell.length_b   1.000
_cell.length_c   1.000
_cell.angle_alpha   90.00
_cell.angle_beta   90.00
_cell.angle_gamma   90.00
#
_symmetry.space_group_name_H-M   'P 1'
#
loop_
_entity.id
_entity.type
_entity.pdbx_description
1 polymer ?
#
loop_
_entity_poly.entity_id
_entity_poly.type
_entity_poly.pdbx_seq_one_letter_code
_entity_poly.pdbx_strand_id
1 'polypeptide(L)' 'MVLTYTYHARQRMRRRRVAEADVEHALRHHVERVTTPKDSIRYRGPGVNGGILKVWVVPDAGLTADKIIKSVAWDGVGDD' A
#
# COMPACT_ATOMS: atom_id res chain seq x y z
N MET A 1 12.75 -4.60 -5.10
CA MET A 1 11.46 -5.14 -4.63
C MET A 1 10.53 -5.13 -5.82
N VAL A 2 9.97 -6.26 -6.23
CA VAL A 2 8.93 -6.28 -7.27
C VAL A 2 7.58 -6.09 -6.60
N LEU A 3 6.75 -5.19 -7.16
CA LEU A 3 5.39 -4.94 -6.69
C LEU A 3 4.38 -5.52 -7.67
N THR A 4 3.59 -6.49 -7.21
CA THR A 4 2.51 -7.09 -7.99
C THR A 4 1.19 -6.53 -7.52
N TYR A 5 0.45 -5.87 -8.41
CA TYR A 5 -0.83 -5.25 -8.05
C TYR A 5 -2.00 -6.13 -8.47
N THR A 6 -2.85 -6.49 -7.51
CA THR A 6 -4.14 -7.13 -7.79
C THR A 6 -5.04 -6.21 -8.62
N TYR A 7 -6.03 -6.78 -9.32
CA TYR A 7 -7.02 -6.01 -10.07
C TYR A 7 -7.72 -4.95 -9.19
N HIS A 8 -8.13 -5.34 -7.98
CA HIS A 8 -8.76 -4.44 -7.01
C HIS A 8 -7.81 -3.29 -6.58
N ALA A 9 -6.53 -3.58 -6.35
CA ALA A 9 -5.54 -2.54 -6.05
C ALA A 9 -5.38 -1.55 -7.21
N ARG A 10 -5.25 -2.04 -8.44
CA ARG A 10 -5.15 -1.18 -9.64
C ARG A 10 -6.38 -0.28 -9.80
N GLN A 11 -7.59 -0.81 -9.55
CA GLN A 11 -8.82 -0.03 -9.61
C GLN A 11 -8.85 1.08 -8.54
N ARG A 12 -8.45 0.77 -7.29
CA ARG A 12 -8.35 1.77 -6.21
C ARG A 12 -7.28 2.82 -6.50
N MET A 13 -6.13 2.43 -7.04
CA MET A 13 -5.06 3.36 -7.46
C MET A 13 -5.58 4.36 -8.49
N ARG A 14 -6.26 3.88 -9.54
CA ARG A 14 -6.86 4.76 -10.56
C ARG A 14 -7.89 5.73 -9.97
N ARG A 15 -8.80 5.23 -9.12
CA ARG A 15 -9.85 6.05 -8.50
C ARG A 15 -9.28 7.11 -7.55
N ARG A 16 -8.24 6.77 -6.79
CA ARG A 16 -7.65 7.62 -5.74
C ARG A 16 -6.40 8.37 -6.19
N ARG A 17 -6.07 8.32 -7.49
CA ARG A 17 -4.89 8.95 -8.08
C ARG A 17 -3.60 8.60 -7.33
N VAL A 18 -3.42 7.31 -7.03
CA VAL A 18 -2.20 6.78 -6.39
C VAL A 18 -1.29 6.25 -7.50
N ALA A 19 -0.08 6.78 -7.60
CA ALA A 19 0.93 6.26 -8.53
C ALA A 19 1.68 5.07 -7.93
N GLU A 20 2.32 4.26 -8.78
CA GLU A 20 3.17 3.15 -8.32
C GLU A 20 4.33 3.68 -7.45
N ALA A 21 4.90 4.83 -7.81
CA ALA A 21 5.93 5.52 -7.04
C ALA A 21 5.47 5.91 -5.63
N ASP A 22 4.19 6.28 -5.45
CA ASP A 22 3.65 6.57 -4.10
C ASP A 22 3.62 5.31 -3.24
N VAL A 23 3.24 4.17 -3.84
CA VAL A 23 3.20 2.88 -3.14
C VAL A 23 4.60 2.45 -2.75
N GLU A 24 5.56 2.54 -3.67
CA GLU A 24 6.95 2.20 -3.39
C GLU A 24 7.53 3.10 -2.30
N HIS A 25 7.34 4.41 -2.41
CA HIS A 25 7.83 5.37 -1.42
C HIS A 25 7.20 5.12 -0.04
N ALA A 26 5.89 4.91 0.02
CA ALA A 26 5.20 4.63 1.27
C ALA A 26 5.65 3.32 1.91
N LEU A 27 5.95 2.28 1.14
CA LEU A 27 6.48 1.02 1.65
C LEU A 27 7.92 1.16 2.16
N ARG A 28 8.75 1.95 1.47
CA ARG A 28 10.16 2.18 1.85
C ARG A 28 10.30 3.06 3.09
N HIS A 29 9.42 4.06 3.23
CA HIS A 29 9.46 5.06 4.30
C HIS A 29 8.30 4.92 5.30
N HIS A 30 7.73 3.72 5.43
CA HIS A 30 6.61 3.49 6.33
C HIS A 30 6.98 3.81 7.78
N VAL A 31 6.05 4.43 8.48
CA VAL A 31 6.16 4.76 9.91
C VAL A 31 5.42 3.75 10.78
N GLU A 32 4.51 2.96 10.19
CA GLU A 32 3.73 1.96 10.90
C GLU A 32 3.51 0.73 10.02
N ARG A 33 3.58 -0.45 10.66
CA ARG A 33 3.28 -1.76 10.08
C ARG A 33 2.37 -2.52 11.03
N VAL A 34 1.18 -2.89 10.58
CA VAL A 34 0.18 -3.63 11.39
C VAL A 34 -0.31 -4.86 10.65
N THR A 35 -0.26 -6.02 11.31
CA THR A 35 -0.93 -7.23 10.83
C THR A 35 -2.44 -7.09 11.04
N THR A 36 -3.20 -7.37 9.99
CA THR A 36 -4.68 -7.27 10.00
C THR A 36 -5.30 -8.66 10.09
N PRO A 37 -6.53 -8.80 10.61
CA PRO A 37 -7.20 -10.10 10.78
C PRO A 37 -7.51 -10.88 9.49
N LYS A 38 -7.32 -10.27 8.31
CA LYS A 38 -7.64 -10.85 7.00
C LYS A 38 -6.38 -11.27 6.23
N ASP A 39 -5.38 -11.81 6.94
CA ASP A 39 -4.08 -12.18 6.40
C ASP A 39 -3.53 -11.10 5.46
N SER A 40 -3.44 -9.87 5.98
CA SER A 40 -2.80 -8.78 5.26
C SER A 40 -2.01 -7.90 6.21
N ILE A 41 -0.92 -7.34 5.72
CA ILE A 41 -0.10 -6.38 6.45
C ILE A 41 -0.43 -5.01 5.91
N ARG A 42 -0.84 -4.10 6.79
CA ARG A 42 -1.04 -2.70 6.45
C ARG A 42 0.22 -1.92 6.79
N TYR A 43 0.78 -1.27 5.78
CA TYR A 43 1.83 -0.27 5.92
C TYR A 43 1.21 1.12 5.87
N ARG A 44 1.69 2.04 6.70
CA ARG A 44 1.34 3.47 6.64
C ARG A 44 2.62 4.26 6.48
N GLY A 45 2.73 5.02 5.40
CA GLY A 45 3.94 5.79 5.06
C GLY A 45 3.62 6.95 4.12
N PRO A 46 4.55 7.90 3.94
CA PRO A 46 4.36 9.02 3.03
C PRO A 46 4.46 8.56 1.56
N GLY A 47 3.52 9.00 0.72
CA GLY A 47 3.67 8.98 -0.74
C GLY A 47 4.70 10.02 -1.20
N VAL A 48 4.93 10.11 -2.51
CA VAL A 48 5.93 11.03 -3.09
C VAL A 48 5.53 12.49 -2.86
N ASN A 49 4.23 12.76 -2.79
CA ASN A 49 3.67 14.08 -2.51
C ASN A 49 3.61 14.44 -1.01
N GLY A 50 4.13 13.60 -0.12
CA GLY A 50 4.08 13.80 1.34
C GLY A 50 2.74 13.45 2.01
N GLY A 51 1.70 13.12 1.24
CA GLY A 51 0.45 12.60 1.77
C GLY A 51 0.66 11.22 2.40
N ILE A 52 -0.03 10.91 3.49
CA ILE A 52 0.12 9.59 4.10
C ILE A 52 -0.73 8.56 3.34
N LEU A 53 -0.08 7.49 2.89
CA LEU A 53 -0.69 6.37 2.19
C LEU A 53 -0.74 5.13 3.07
N LYS A 54 -1.89 4.47 3.09
CA LYS A 54 -2.09 3.12 3.64
C LYS A 54 -1.99 2.12 2.49
N VAL A 55 -1.13 1.11 2.64
CA VAL A 55 -0.90 0.05 1.66
C VAL A 55 -1.15 -1.29 2.33
N TRP A 56 -2.08 -2.08 1.78
CA TRP A 56 -2.35 -3.44 2.25
C TRP A 56 -1.64 -4.44 1.35
N VAL A 57 -0.80 -5.27 1.96
CA VAL A 57 0.03 -6.27 1.30
C VAL A 57 -0.36 -7.64 1.79
N VAL A 58 -0.41 -8.63 0.91
CA VAL A 58 -0.52 -10.05 1.30
C VAL A 58 0.77 -10.44 2.04
N PRO A 59 0.70 -11.08 3.22
CA PRO A 59 1.88 -11.48 3.97
C PRO A 59 2.61 -12.54 3.16
N ASP A 60 3.75 -12.15 2.60
CA ASP A 60 4.71 -13.09 2.04
C ASP A 60 5.76 -13.43 3.09
N ALA A 61 6.38 -14.60 2.98
CA ALA A 61 7.23 -15.16 4.04
C ALA A 61 8.59 -14.41 4.21
N GLY A 62 8.87 -13.37 3.42
CA GLY A 62 10.16 -12.68 3.38
C GLY A 62 10.08 -11.15 3.36
N LEU A 63 11.02 -10.50 4.07
CA LEU A 63 11.18 -9.04 4.11
C LEU A 63 11.58 -8.43 2.75
N THR A 64 12.31 -9.19 1.94
CA THR A 64 12.80 -8.82 0.59
C THR A 64 12.00 -9.45 -0.55
N ALA A 65 11.01 -10.29 -0.22
CA ALA A 65 10.18 -10.98 -1.19
C ALA A 65 9.27 -9.99 -1.94
N ASP A 66 8.91 -10.40 -3.16
CA ASP A 66 7.94 -9.70 -4.00
C ASP A 66 6.66 -9.46 -3.23
N LYS A 67 6.12 -8.24 -3.31
CA LYS A 67 4.96 -7.84 -2.51
C LYS A 67 3.73 -7.81 -3.39
N ILE A 68 2.70 -8.55 -2.98
CA ILE A 68 1.38 -8.52 -3.63
C ILE A 68 0.54 -7.43 -2.96
N ILE A 69 0.28 -6.34 -3.69
CA ILE A 69 -0.54 -5.22 -3.24
C ILE A 69 -2.02 -5.55 -3.42
N LYS A 70 -2.73 -5.62 -2.30
CA LYS A 70 -4.16 -5.97 -2.21
C LYS A 70 -5.07 -4.74 -2.29
N SER A 71 -4.64 -3.62 -1.71
CA SER A 71 -5.39 -2.36 -1.70
C SER A 71 -4.50 -1.19 -1.30
N VAL A 72 -4.92 0.04 -1.63
CA VAL A 72 -4.25 1.29 -1.25
C VAL A 72 -5.28 2.37 -0.91
N ALA A 73 -5.00 3.25 0.05
CA ALA A 73 -5.86 4.37 0.44
C ALA A 73 -5.04 5.54 0.98
N TRP A 74 -5.33 6.77 0.57
CA TRP A 74 -4.80 7.95 1.27
C TRP A 74 -5.43 8.05 2.67
N ASP A 75 -4.63 8.44 3.65
CA ASP A 75 -5.08 8.72 5.02
C ASP A 75 -5.74 10.10 5.04
N GLY A 76 -6.97 10.18 5.53
CA GLY A 76 -7.74 11.44 5.56
C GLY A 76 -8.64 11.69 4.36
N VAL A 77 -8.62 10.85 3.32
CA VAL A 77 -9.66 10.84 2.27
C VAL A 77 -10.69 9.79 2.68
N GLY A 78 -11.81 10.23 3.24
CA GLY A 78 -12.95 9.35 3.55
C GLY A 78 -13.43 8.64 2.28
N ASP A 79 -13.76 7.35 2.38
CA ASP A 79 -14.68 6.72 1.41
C ASP A 79 -16.06 7.28 1.78
N ASP A 80 -16.42 8.41 1.17
CA ASP A 80 -17.82 8.84 1.06
C ASP A 80 -18.41 8.23 -0.22
#